data_AF-A0A356Z476-F1
#
_entry.id   AF-A0A356Z476-F1
#
_cell.length_a   1.000
_cell.length_b   1.000
_cell.length_c   1.000
_cell.angle_alpha   90.00
_cell.angle_beta   90.00
_cell.angle_gamma   90.00
#
_symmetry.space_group_name_H-M   'P 1'
#
loop_
_entity.id
_entity.type
_entity.pdbx_description
1 polymer ?
#
loop_
_entity_poly.entity_id
_entity_poly.type
_entity_poly.pdbx_seq_one_letter_code
_entity_poly.pdbx_strand_id
1 'polypeptide(L)'
;MQKKTRTLVSVLLAGTLLLGVVSVAAADSTTSTSVSQSIKTLCQKGHGAQTPAQMETQMQTKLKTLVDKGTITQAQADKVVAYLKKMQETRKADFAKVKNMTQAERDKFKNPLAQLVTDKVLTQEQADAIAKLMPMHKGKGMKGDLAANQTKMKEILSGLVDKGTLTQKQMDSIITAMDKMRQERQADMEKMKNMTPEERQTYMQQLKGKKTSPIEQLVKDNVITSEQADAIRDAMPQRSGQHRR
;
A
#
# COMPACT_ATOMS: atom_id res chain seq x y z
N MET A 1 -39.79 -47.01 -9.85
CA MET A 1 -41.02 -46.32 -9.40
C MET A 1 -41.36 -46.84 -8.00
N GLN A 2 -41.82 -45.96 -7.09
CA GLN A 2 -42.13 -46.19 -5.66
C GLN A 2 -40.91 -46.21 -4.71
N LYS A 3 -40.83 -45.52 -3.56
CA LYS A 3 -41.62 -44.44 -2.92
C LYS A 3 -40.73 -43.83 -1.82
N LYS A 4 -40.92 -42.52 -1.56
CA LYS A 4 -40.26 -41.68 -0.55
C LYS A 4 -40.75 -41.99 0.87
N THR A 5 -39.92 -41.75 1.89
CA THR A 5 -40.37 -41.35 3.23
C THR A 5 -39.46 -40.26 3.81
N ARG A 6 -40.06 -39.08 4.00
CA ARG A 6 -39.58 -37.95 4.81
C ARG A 6 -40.08 -38.18 6.24
N THR A 7 -39.26 -37.88 7.24
CA THR A 7 -39.73 -37.74 8.62
C THR A 7 -39.43 -36.32 9.11
N LEU A 8 -40.50 -35.53 9.19
CA LEU A 8 -40.60 -34.27 9.93
C LEU A 8 -41.01 -34.62 11.36
N VAL A 9 -40.30 -34.11 12.36
CA VAL A 9 -40.84 -33.99 13.72
C VAL A 9 -40.63 -32.55 14.18
N SER A 10 -41.69 -31.79 13.99
CA SER A 10 -42.02 -30.55 14.67
C SER A 10 -42.76 -30.91 15.97
N VAL A 11 -42.27 -30.47 17.12
CA VAL A 11 -43.10 -30.31 18.33
C VAL A 11 -42.76 -28.98 18.98
N LEU A 12 -43.85 -28.27 19.26
CA LEU A 12 -44.02 -26.90 19.70
C LEU A 12 -44.73 -26.98 21.05
N LEU A 13 -44.24 -26.28 22.08
CA LEU A 13 -44.90 -25.99 23.36
C LEU A 13 -44.15 -24.76 23.94
N ALA A 14 -44.65 -23.52 23.87
CA ALA A 14 -45.70 -22.93 24.73
C ALA A 14 -45.50 -23.37 26.19
N GLY A 15 -45.04 -22.56 27.14
CA GLY A 15 -45.26 -21.16 27.42
C GLY A 15 -45.80 -21.09 28.85
N THR A 16 -45.13 -20.40 29.79
CA THR A 16 -45.74 -19.99 31.07
C THR A 16 -45.03 -18.74 31.60
N LEU A 17 -45.85 -17.70 31.75
CA LEU A 17 -45.58 -16.43 32.41
C LEU A 17 -46.16 -16.55 33.83
N LEU A 18 -45.44 -16.20 34.88
CA LEU A 18 -46.04 -15.84 36.17
C LEU A 18 -45.15 -14.89 36.99
N LEU A 19 -45.81 -13.85 37.49
CA LEU A 19 -45.32 -12.66 38.19
C LEU A 19 -44.98 -12.88 39.68
N GLY A 20 -44.13 -11.99 40.19
CA GLY A 20 -44.09 -11.50 41.58
C GLY A 20 -42.88 -11.98 42.38
N VAL A 21 -42.20 -11.21 43.24
CA VAL A 21 -42.32 -9.83 43.74
C VAL A 21 -40.94 -9.40 44.28
N VAL A 22 -40.80 -8.09 44.45
CA VAL A 22 -39.66 -7.27 44.89
C VAL A 22 -38.94 -7.73 46.16
N SER A 23 -37.60 -7.68 46.13
CA SER A 23 -36.75 -7.27 47.27
C SER A 23 -35.74 -6.23 46.78
N VAL A 24 -35.92 -4.99 47.22
CA VAL A 24 -34.95 -3.89 47.10
C VAL A 24 -33.87 -4.11 48.14
N ALA A 25 -32.61 -4.17 47.71
CA ALA A 25 -31.45 -3.87 48.55
C ALA A 25 -30.60 -2.81 47.83
N ALA A 26 -30.39 -1.70 48.53
CA ALA A 26 -29.63 -0.55 48.09
C ALA A 26 -28.13 -0.69 48.40
N ALA A 27 -27.35 0.22 47.78
CA ALA A 27 -25.88 0.37 47.77
C ALA A 27 -25.19 -0.54 46.74
N ASP A 28 -24.48 -0.05 45.72
CA ASP A 28 -23.55 1.07 45.76
C ASP A 28 -23.57 1.85 44.42
N SER A 29 -23.35 3.15 44.53
CA SER A 29 -23.34 4.10 43.43
C SER A 29 -22.04 4.03 42.65
N THR A 30 -22.04 3.39 41.47
CA THR A 30 -21.11 3.74 40.38
C THR A 30 -21.76 3.52 39.02
N THR A 31 -22.31 4.63 38.52
CA THR A 31 -22.29 5.09 37.12
C THR A 31 -21.88 4.06 36.07
N SER A 32 -22.86 3.65 35.25
CA SER A 32 -22.62 3.16 33.89
C SER A 32 -21.88 4.22 33.08
N THR A 33 -20.56 4.09 32.94
CA THR A 33 -19.76 4.81 31.95
C THR A 33 -18.53 3.96 31.61
N SER A 34 -18.59 3.23 30.50
CA SER A 34 -17.47 2.55 29.85
C SER A 34 -17.99 2.16 28.46
N VAL A 35 -17.55 2.68 27.32
CA VAL A 35 -16.22 3.13 26.90
C VAL A 35 -16.42 4.31 25.92
N SER A 36 -16.31 5.55 26.40
CA SER A 36 -16.16 6.77 25.57
C SER A 36 -14.84 7.48 25.88
N GLN A 37 -13.82 6.71 26.25
CA GLN A 37 -12.48 7.22 26.57
C GLN A 37 -11.43 6.39 25.85
N SER A 38 -11.29 6.63 24.54
CA SER A 38 -10.03 6.40 23.83
C SER A 38 -9.78 7.40 22.70
N ILE A 39 -10.58 8.48 22.59
CA ILE A 39 -10.28 9.63 21.72
C ILE A 39 -9.56 10.70 22.52
N LYS A 40 -8.39 10.37 23.06
CA LYS A 40 -7.40 11.35 23.53
C LYS A 40 -6.06 10.65 23.54
N THR A 41 -5.44 10.57 22.36
CA THR A 41 -3.99 10.71 22.10
C THR A 41 -3.74 10.30 20.65
N LEU A 42 -3.81 11.25 19.71
CA LEU A 42 -2.95 11.18 18.51
C LEU A 42 -2.78 12.56 17.85
N CYS A 43 -2.36 13.54 18.65
CA CYS A 43 -1.63 14.70 18.15
C CYS A 43 -0.18 14.55 18.61
N GLN A 44 0.57 13.66 17.97
CA GLN A 44 2.03 13.62 18.08
C GLN A 44 2.65 13.52 16.70
N LYS A 45 2.96 14.71 16.19
CA LYS A 45 4.20 15.11 15.53
C LYS A 45 5.19 13.97 15.24
N GLY A 46 5.42 13.74 13.94
CA GLY A 46 6.45 12.84 13.42
C GLY A 46 5.84 11.87 12.40
N HIS A 47 6.11 12.07 11.10
CA HIS A 47 5.88 11.04 10.09
C HIS A 47 6.89 9.90 10.25
N GLY A 48 6.81 9.20 11.39
CA GLY A 48 7.43 7.90 11.60
C GLY A 48 6.58 6.82 10.93
N ALA A 49 7.22 5.74 10.48
CA ALA A 49 6.51 4.60 9.90
C ALA A 49 5.39 4.14 10.86
N GLN A 50 4.14 4.14 10.40
CA GLN A 50 3.00 3.67 11.19
C GLN A 50 3.25 2.23 11.64
N THR A 51 3.04 1.94 12.92
CA THR A 51 3.16 0.57 13.42
C THR A 51 2.06 -0.31 12.82
N PRO A 52 2.24 -1.64 12.75
CA PRO A 52 1.21 -2.55 12.24
C PRO A 52 -0.13 -2.40 12.99
N ALA A 53 -0.07 -2.18 14.30
CA ALA A 53 -1.24 -1.91 15.13
C ALA A 53 -1.92 -0.59 14.76
N GLN A 54 -1.17 0.48 14.53
CA GLN A 54 -1.74 1.76 14.10
C GLN A 54 -2.42 1.68 12.73
N MET A 55 -1.87 0.89 11.80
CA MET A 55 -2.50 0.65 10.49
C MET A 55 -3.80 -0.16 10.64
N GLU A 56 -3.79 -1.20 11.49
CA GLU A 56 -4.96 -2.04 11.75
C GLU A 56 -6.10 -1.22 12.36
N THR A 57 -5.82 -0.39 13.37
CA THR A 57 -6.81 0.50 13.99
C THR A 57 -7.38 1.48 12.97
N GLN A 58 -6.55 2.11 12.13
CA GLN A 58 -7.04 3.03 11.10
C GLN A 58 -7.95 2.34 10.08
N MET A 59 -7.61 1.11 9.70
CA MET A 59 -8.44 0.30 8.81
C MET A 59 -9.79 -0.03 9.45
N GLN A 60 -9.80 -0.48 10.70
CA GLN A 60 -11.04 -0.77 11.44
C GLN A 60 -11.92 0.47 11.56
N THR A 61 -11.35 1.63 11.91
CA THR A 61 -12.10 2.90 11.98
C THR A 61 -12.75 3.25 10.64
N LYS A 62 -12.03 3.08 9.53
CA LYS A 62 -12.57 3.35 8.19
C LYS A 62 -13.67 2.37 7.79
N LEU A 63 -13.51 1.08 8.10
CA LEU A 63 -14.52 0.06 7.82
C LEU A 63 -15.77 0.25 8.68
N LYS A 64 -15.62 0.71 9.93
CA LYS A 64 -16.75 1.05 10.80
C LYS A 64 -17.69 2.06 10.15
N THR A 65 -17.17 3.05 9.45
CA THR A 65 -17.99 4.01 8.68
C THR A 65 -18.88 3.34 7.61
N LEU A 66 -18.45 2.20 7.05
CA LEU A 66 -19.26 1.43 6.09
C LEU A 66 -20.24 0.49 6.78
N VAL A 67 -19.89 -0.02 7.95
CA VAL A 67 -20.78 -0.81 8.81
C VAL A 67 -21.94 0.06 9.31
N ASP A 68 -21.64 1.26 9.81
CA ASP A 68 -22.64 2.21 10.32
C ASP A 68 -23.60 2.66 9.21
N LYS A 69 -23.12 2.72 7.95
CA LYS A 69 -23.94 3.02 6.76
C LYS A 69 -24.73 1.81 6.23
N GLY A 70 -24.59 0.63 6.85
CA GLY A 70 -25.19 -0.62 6.39
C GLY A 70 -24.65 -1.11 5.04
N THR A 71 -23.56 -0.52 4.54
CA THR A 71 -22.96 -0.91 3.26
C THR A 71 -22.31 -2.29 3.37
N ILE A 72 -21.71 -2.61 4.52
CA ILE A 72 -21.17 -3.94 4.85
C ILE A 72 -21.61 -4.34 6.25
N THR A 73 -21.59 -5.63 6.55
CA THR A 73 -21.82 -6.13 7.91
C THR A 73 -20.53 -6.12 8.73
N GLN A 74 -20.64 -6.15 10.06
CA GLN A 74 -19.48 -6.28 10.95
C GLN A 74 -18.66 -7.54 10.61
N ALA A 75 -19.33 -8.67 10.34
CA ALA A 75 -18.69 -9.91 9.93
C ALA A 75 -17.92 -9.78 8.60
N GLN A 76 -18.40 -8.96 7.66
CA GLN A 76 -17.67 -8.66 6.42
C GLN A 76 -16.44 -7.78 6.69
N ALA A 77 -16.57 -6.78 7.56
CA ALA A 77 -15.45 -5.92 7.96
C ALA A 77 -14.33 -6.73 8.63
N ASP A 78 -14.66 -7.64 9.53
CA ASP A 78 -13.68 -8.48 10.23
C ASP A 78 -12.92 -9.40 9.27
N LYS A 79 -13.62 -9.98 8.28
CA LYS A 79 -13.01 -10.79 7.22
C LYS A 79 -12.05 -9.98 6.33
N VAL A 80 -12.40 -8.73 6.04
CA VAL A 80 -11.52 -7.81 5.29
C VAL A 80 -10.24 -7.51 6.07
N VAL A 81 -10.37 -7.21 7.37
CA VAL A 81 -9.23 -6.94 8.26
C VAL A 81 -8.30 -8.16 8.31
N ALA A 82 -8.86 -9.35 8.56
CA ALA A 82 -8.10 -10.59 8.65
C ALA A 82 -7.38 -10.92 7.33
N TYR A 83 -8.06 -10.75 6.20
CA TYR A 83 -7.47 -11.01 4.88
C TYR A 83 -6.32 -10.04 4.57
N LEU A 84 -6.50 -8.74 4.84
CA LEU A 84 -5.46 -7.74 4.60
C LEU A 84 -4.26 -7.93 5.54
N LYS A 85 -4.48 -8.32 6.80
CA LYS A 85 -3.42 -8.68 7.74
C LYS A 85 -2.59 -9.87 7.25
N LYS A 86 -3.26 -10.94 6.82
CA LYS A 86 -2.60 -12.11 6.21
C LYS A 86 -1.76 -11.72 4.99
N MET A 87 -2.29 -10.85 4.13
CA MET A 87 -1.54 -10.35 2.96
C MET A 87 -0.33 -9.50 3.34
N GLN A 88 -0.44 -8.67 4.39
CA GLN A 88 0.70 -7.91 4.90
C GLN A 88 1.77 -8.80 5.54
N GLU A 89 1.37 -9.80 6.31
CA GLU A 89 2.29 -10.79 6.89
C GLU A 89 2.99 -11.58 5.78
N THR A 90 2.26 -12.00 4.75
CA THR A 90 2.85 -12.66 3.58
C THR A 90 3.86 -11.75 2.85
N ARG A 91 3.59 -10.43 2.77
CA ARG A 91 4.54 -9.46 2.21
C ARG A 91 5.78 -9.26 3.08
N LYS A 92 5.63 -9.25 4.41
CA LYS A 92 6.71 -8.99 5.38
C LYS A 92 7.60 -10.21 5.61
N ALA A 93 6.99 -11.38 5.78
CA ALA A 93 7.69 -12.62 6.09
C ALA A 93 8.53 -13.11 4.89
N ASP A 94 8.12 -12.81 3.66
CA ASP A 94 8.76 -13.37 2.49
C ASP A 94 8.94 -12.36 1.36
N PHE A 95 9.84 -11.39 1.54
CA PHE A 95 10.35 -10.61 0.41
C PHE A 95 10.88 -11.53 -0.72
N ALA A 96 11.41 -12.70 -0.35
CA ALA A 96 11.82 -13.77 -1.27
C ALA A 96 10.64 -14.46 -1.99
N LYS A 97 9.52 -14.78 -1.31
CA LYS A 97 8.34 -15.36 -2.00
C LYS A 97 7.62 -14.34 -2.86
N VAL A 98 7.48 -13.08 -2.41
CA VAL A 98 6.91 -12.01 -3.26
C VAL A 98 7.74 -11.81 -4.53
N LYS A 99 9.07 -11.97 -4.44
CA LYS A 99 9.98 -11.92 -5.60
C LYS A 99 9.74 -13.09 -6.57
N ASN A 100 9.40 -14.27 -6.06
CA ASN A 100 9.27 -15.52 -6.81
C ASN A 100 7.83 -15.89 -7.19
N MET A 101 6.84 -15.08 -6.82
CA MET A 101 5.44 -15.31 -7.16
C MET A 101 5.16 -15.20 -8.66
N THR A 102 4.13 -15.91 -9.11
CA THR A 102 3.58 -15.82 -10.46
C THR A 102 2.85 -14.49 -10.72
N GLN A 103 2.55 -14.20 -11.99
CA GLN A 103 1.81 -12.98 -12.34
C GLN A 103 0.40 -12.97 -11.75
N ALA A 104 -0.31 -14.10 -11.80
CA ALA A 104 -1.64 -14.26 -11.23
C ALA A 104 -1.66 -14.04 -9.71
N GLU A 105 -0.69 -14.58 -8.99
CA GLU A 105 -0.58 -14.34 -7.54
C GLU A 105 -0.28 -12.86 -7.26
N ARG A 106 0.61 -12.22 -8.03
CA ARG A 106 0.86 -10.77 -7.87
C ARG A 106 -0.38 -9.93 -8.13
N ASP A 107 -1.23 -10.30 -9.09
CA ASP A 107 -2.46 -9.57 -9.37
C ASP A 107 -3.45 -9.66 -8.19
N LYS A 108 -3.48 -10.78 -7.45
CA LYS A 108 -4.17 -10.89 -6.15
C LYS A 108 -3.59 -9.93 -5.10
N PHE A 109 -2.27 -9.70 -5.10
CA PHE A 109 -1.65 -8.69 -4.24
C PHE A 109 -1.91 -7.25 -4.68
N LYS A 110 -2.15 -6.98 -5.97
CA LYS A 110 -2.50 -5.64 -6.46
C LYS A 110 -3.93 -5.25 -6.06
N ASN A 111 -4.84 -6.22 -6.04
CA ASN A 111 -6.23 -6.01 -5.66
C ASN A 111 -6.74 -7.09 -4.69
N PRO A 112 -6.35 -7.03 -3.40
CA PRO A 112 -6.75 -8.05 -2.42
C PRO A 112 -8.27 -8.11 -2.18
N LEU A 113 -9.03 -7.05 -2.52
CA LEU A 113 -10.49 -7.07 -2.40
C LEU A 113 -11.16 -7.94 -3.48
N ALA A 114 -10.52 -8.15 -4.65
CA ALA A 114 -11.06 -8.98 -5.72
C ALA A 114 -11.23 -10.46 -5.30
N GLN A 115 -10.35 -10.95 -4.42
CA GLN A 115 -10.50 -12.30 -3.87
C GLN A 115 -11.73 -12.39 -2.96
N LEU A 116 -11.97 -11.39 -2.12
CA LEU A 116 -13.14 -11.35 -1.22
C LEU A 116 -14.46 -11.25 -1.99
N VAL A 117 -14.45 -10.65 -3.19
CA VAL A 117 -15.61 -10.66 -4.11
C VAL A 117 -15.80 -12.06 -4.72
N THR A 118 -14.73 -12.69 -5.21
CA THR A 118 -14.77 -14.06 -5.73
C THR A 118 -15.26 -15.06 -4.67
N ASP A 119 -14.81 -14.90 -3.43
CA ASP A 119 -15.20 -15.72 -2.28
C ASP A 119 -16.62 -15.39 -1.78
N LYS A 120 -17.33 -14.47 -2.46
CA LYS A 120 -18.69 -13.99 -2.12
C LYS A 120 -18.80 -13.42 -0.70
N VAL A 121 -17.68 -13.00 -0.12
CA VAL A 121 -17.64 -12.29 1.16
C VAL A 121 -18.11 -10.84 0.96
N LEU A 122 -17.79 -10.24 -0.18
CA LEU A 122 -18.20 -8.90 -0.57
C LEU A 122 -18.90 -8.92 -1.93
N THR A 123 -19.81 -7.97 -2.15
CA THR A 123 -20.23 -7.62 -3.52
C THR A 123 -19.17 -6.71 -4.17
N GLN A 124 -19.22 -6.59 -5.50
CA GLN A 124 -18.33 -5.68 -6.22
C GLN A 124 -18.49 -4.24 -5.73
N GLU A 125 -19.73 -3.81 -5.50
CA GLU A 125 -20.05 -2.47 -4.97
C GLU A 125 -19.48 -2.23 -3.57
N GLN A 126 -19.53 -3.26 -2.70
CA GLN A 126 -18.94 -3.20 -1.36
C GLN A 126 -17.41 -3.10 -1.43
N ALA A 127 -16.77 -3.86 -2.33
CA ALA A 127 -15.33 -3.78 -2.56
C ALA A 127 -14.92 -2.39 -3.07
N ASP A 128 -15.70 -1.79 -3.97
CA ASP A 128 -15.44 -0.44 -4.49
C ASP A 128 -15.62 0.64 -3.42
N ALA A 129 -16.61 0.51 -2.53
CA ALA A 129 -16.79 1.40 -1.39
C ALA A 129 -15.60 1.32 -0.41
N ILE A 130 -15.11 0.10 -0.13
CA ILE A 130 -13.92 -0.11 0.70
C ILE A 130 -12.67 0.48 0.02
N ALA A 131 -12.49 0.27 -1.29
CA ALA A 131 -11.35 0.78 -2.06
C ALA A 131 -11.29 2.31 -2.10
N LYS A 132 -12.43 3.01 -2.00
CA LYS A 132 -12.49 4.47 -1.89
C LYS A 132 -11.98 5.00 -0.55
N LEU A 133 -12.31 4.32 0.56
CA LEU A 133 -11.89 4.73 1.91
C LEU A 133 -10.44 4.33 2.23
N MET A 134 -10.05 3.19 1.71
CA MET A 134 -8.68 2.71 1.74
C MET A 134 -8.18 2.70 0.31
N PRO A 135 -7.70 3.84 -0.21
CA PRO A 135 -6.90 3.84 -1.41
C PRO A 135 -5.66 3.04 -1.06
N MET A 136 -5.74 1.71 -1.26
CA MET A 136 -4.55 0.92 -1.47
C MET A 136 -3.77 1.69 -2.50
N HIS A 137 -2.47 1.88 -2.27
CA HIS A 137 -1.61 2.40 -3.30
C HIS A 137 -1.79 1.48 -4.51
N LYS A 138 -2.76 1.82 -5.39
CA LYS A 138 -2.64 1.71 -6.84
C LYS A 138 -1.28 2.33 -6.97
N GLY A 139 -0.26 1.51 -7.15
CA GLY A 139 1.07 2.02 -7.30
C GLY A 139 0.90 3.04 -8.40
N LYS A 140 0.92 4.34 -8.06
CA LYS A 140 1.54 5.29 -8.95
C LYS A 140 2.89 4.63 -9.08
N GLY A 141 3.06 3.85 -10.15
CA GLY A 141 4.33 3.21 -10.38
C GLY A 141 5.37 4.33 -10.44
N MET A 142 6.55 4.02 -10.91
CA MET A 142 7.41 5.07 -11.45
C MET A 142 6.78 5.85 -12.65
N LYS A 143 5.45 5.76 -12.88
CA LYS A 143 4.60 6.62 -13.72
C LYS A 143 3.88 7.72 -12.90
N GLY A 144 4.40 8.15 -11.74
CA GLY A 144 4.05 9.51 -11.28
C GLY A 144 4.49 10.47 -12.38
N ASP A 145 3.58 11.34 -12.85
CA ASP A 145 3.69 12.17 -14.07
C ASP A 145 5.13 12.35 -14.53
N LEU A 146 5.54 11.53 -15.49
CA LEU A 146 6.91 11.47 -15.98
C LEU A 146 7.33 12.86 -16.50
N ALA A 147 6.39 13.54 -17.15
CA ALA A 147 6.50 14.92 -17.58
C ALA A 147 6.70 15.87 -16.40
N ALA A 148 5.90 15.78 -15.33
CA ALA A 148 6.06 16.65 -14.16
C ALA A 148 7.40 16.44 -13.45
N ASN A 149 7.90 15.20 -13.39
CA ASN A 149 9.22 14.91 -12.84
C ASN A 149 10.37 15.41 -13.75
N GLN A 150 10.21 15.32 -15.08
CA GLN A 150 11.17 15.90 -16.03
C GLN A 150 11.21 17.43 -15.92
N THR A 151 10.05 18.09 -15.87
CA THR A 151 9.95 19.55 -15.71
C THR A 151 10.67 20.01 -14.44
N LYS A 152 10.38 19.38 -13.29
CA LYS A 152 11.05 19.69 -12.02
C LYS A 152 12.56 19.49 -12.09
N MET A 153 13.03 18.41 -12.72
CA MET A 153 14.47 18.19 -12.89
C MET A 153 15.11 19.26 -13.79
N LYS A 154 14.43 19.66 -14.86
CA LYS A 154 14.92 20.72 -15.75
C LYS A 154 14.99 22.07 -15.03
N GLU A 155 13.99 22.41 -14.22
CA GLU A 155 13.99 23.61 -13.38
C GLU A 155 15.18 23.62 -12.40
N ILE A 156 15.43 22.50 -11.72
CA ILE A 156 16.56 22.37 -10.78
C ILE A 156 17.90 22.59 -11.51
N LEU A 157 18.09 21.94 -12.67
CA LEU A 157 19.32 22.07 -13.44
C LEU A 157 19.50 23.47 -14.03
N SER A 158 18.42 24.12 -14.48
CA SER A 158 18.44 25.51 -14.95
C SER A 158 18.96 26.43 -13.85
N GLY A 159 18.49 26.26 -12.61
CA GLY A 159 19.00 27.03 -11.48
C GLY A 159 20.48 26.81 -11.16
N LEU A 160 21.07 25.68 -11.58
CA LEU A 160 22.52 25.45 -11.49
C LEU A 160 23.28 26.04 -12.67
N VAL A 161 22.66 26.14 -13.85
CA VAL A 161 23.20 26.88 -15.00
C VAL A 161 23.25 28.37 -14.69
N ASP A 162 22.17 28.93 -14.13
CA ASP A 162 22.09 30.35 -13.76
C ASP A 162 23.14 30.74 -12.70
N LYS A 163 23.47 29.81 -11.80
CA LYS A 163 24.56 29.97 -10.80
C LYS A 163 25.97 29.80 -11.38
N GLY A 164 26.09 29.49 -12.67
CA GLY A 164 27.36 29.19 -13.34
C GLY A 164 27.99 27.87 -12.90
N THR A 165 27.28 27.05 -12.11
CA THR A 165 27.77 25.73 -11.67
C THR A 165 27.78 24.73 -12.81
N LEU A 166 26.83 24.83 -13.75
CA LEU A 166 26.75 24.01 -14.96
C LEU A 166 26.74 24.89 -16.20
N THR A 167 27.21 24.34 -17.32
CA THR A 167 26.93 24.93 -18.64
C THR A 167 25.62 24.37 -19.21
N GLN A 168 25.01 25.10 -20.14
CA GLN A 168 23.83 24.63 -20.88
C GLN A 168 24.06 23.25 -21.53
N LYS A 169 25.23 23.06 -22.15
CA LYS A 169 25.63 21.79 -22.77
C LYS A 169 25.73 20.65 -21.76
N GLN A 170 26.20 20.92 -20.55
CA GLN A 170 26.24 19.93 -19.47
C GLN A 170 24.84 19.57 -18.99
N MET A 171 23.94 20.55 -18.82
CA MET A 171 22.53 20.29 -18.49
C MET A 171 21.86 19.40 -19.53
N ASP A 172 22.02 19.70 -20.83
CA ASP A 172 21.41 18.91 -21.90
C ASP A 172 21.94 17.46 -21.91
N SER A 173 23.23 17.29 -21.62
CA SER A 173 23.85 15.97 -21.47
C SER A 173 23.28 15.20 -20.27
N ILE A 174 23.03 15.87 -19.15
CA ILE A 174 22.39 15.28 -17.96
C ILE A 174 20.98 14.83 -18.26
N ILE A 175 20.16 15.67 -18.90
CA ILE A 175 18.78 15.34 -19.26
C ILE A 175 18.75 14.11 -20.16
N THR A 176 19.61 14.09 -21.19
CA THR A 176 19.73 12.98 -22.14
C THR A 176 20.11 11.67 -21.44
N ALA A 177 21.10 11.70 -20.53
CA ALA A 177 21.51 10.51 -19.78
C ALA A 177 20.39 9.98 -18.88
N MET A 178 19.63 10.88 -18.22
CA MET A 178 18.47 10.49 -17.41
C MET A 178 17.34 9.87 -18.24
N ASP A 179 17.08 10.40 -19.45
CA ASP A 179 16.09 9.84 -20.37
C ASP A 179 16.48 8.45 -20.88
N LYS A 180 17.74 8.26 -21.27
CA LYS A 180 18.25 6.95 -21.66
C LYS A 180 18.05 5.91 -20.55
N MET A 181 18.45 6.24 -19.31
CA MET A 181 18.26 5.34 -18.17
C MET A 181 16.78 5.08 -17.83
N ARG A 182 15.88 6.02 -18.14
CA ARG A 182 14.43 5.79 -18.03
C ARG A 182 13.95 4.79 -19.07
N GLN A 183 14.36 4.95 -20.33
CA GLN A 183 14.00 4.05 -21.42
C GLN A 183 14.50 2.63 -21.16
N GLU A 184 15.75 2.49 -20.71
CA GLU A 184 16.33 1.19 -20.33
C GLU A 184 15.53 0.52 -19.20
N ARG A 185 15.18 1.27 -18.15
CA ARG A 185 14.33 0.75 -17.06
C ARG A 185 12.94 0.34 -17.56
N GLN A 186 12.37 1.08 -18.50
CA GLN A 186 11.06 0.75 -19.08
C GLN A 186 11.15 -0.55 -19.90
N ALA A 187 12.19 -0.69 -20.72
CA ALA A 187 12.45 -1.90 -21.49
C ALA A 187 12.71 -3.11 -20.58
N ASP A 188 13.49 -2.94 -19.51
CA ASP A 188 13.69 -3.98 -18.48
C ASP A 188 12.38 -4.41 -17.85
N MET A 189 11.52 -3.45 -17.51
CA MET A 189 10.20 -3.73 -16.94
C MET A 189 9.31 -4.49 -17.92
N GLU A 190 9.34 -4.15 -19.20
CA GLU A 190 8.59 -4.85 -20.25
C GLU A 190 9.09 -6.27 -20.47
N LYS A 191 10.40 -6.46 -20.56
CA LYS A 191 11.01 -7.80 -20.62
C LYS A 191 10.59 -8.66 -19.44
N MET A 192 10.66 -8.10 -18.23
CA MET A 192 10.29 -8.84 -17.04
C MET A 192 8.81 -9.26 -17.03
N LYS A 193 7.88 -8.50 -17.62
CA LYS A 193 6.44 -8.86 -17.61
C LYS A 193 6.16 -10.23 -18.20
N ASN A 194 6.93 -10.64 -19.20
CA ASN A 194 6.70 -11.87 -19.96
C ASN A 194 7.60 -13.03 -19.51
N MET A 195 8.54 -12.79 -18.59
CA MET A 195 9.43 -13.83 -18.03
C MET A 195 8.76 -14.64 -16.92
N THR A 196 9.15 -15.92 -16.81
CA THR A 196 8.83 -16.76 -15.64
C THR A 196 9.50 -16.22 -14.37
N PRO A 197 9.07 -16.64 -13.16
CA PRO A 197 9.70 -16.18 -11.92
C PRO A 197 11.20 -16.48 -11.83
N GLU A 198 11.62 -17.65 -12.31
CA GLU A 198 13.01 -18.11 -12.29
C GLU A 198 13.89 -17.30 -13.25
N GLU A 199 13.44 -17.12 -14.50
CA GLU A 199 14.13 -16.29 -15.50
C GLU A 199 14.23 -14.84 -15.04
N ARG A 200 13.14 -14.30 -14.47
CA ARG A 200 13.12 -12.94 -13.93
C ARG A 200 14.10 -12.79 -12.77
N GLN A 201 14.21 -13.80 -11.91
CA GLN A 201 15.17 -13.79 -10.80
C GLN A 201 16.60 -13.68 -11.32
N THR A 202 16.96 -14.50 -12.30
CA THR A 202 18.27 -14.48 -12.95
C THR A 202 18.53 -13.14 -13.63
N TYR A 203 17.55 -12.64 -14.38
CA TYR A 203 17.63 -11.33 -15.04
C TYR A 203 17.85 -10.19 -14.03
N MET A 204 17.12 -10.19 -12.93
CA MET A 204 17.29 -9.21 -11.86
C MET A 204 18.67 -9.30 -11.18
N GLN A 205 19.21 -10.50 -10.98
CA GLN A 205 20.55 -10.67 -10.42
C GLN A 205 21.62 -10.11 -11.36
N GLN A 206 21.50 -10.39 -12.67
CA GLN A 206 22.40 -9.85 -13.70
C GLN A 206 22.33 -8.31 -13.78
N LEU A 207 21.14 -7.72 -13.58
CA LEU A 207 20.96 -6.27 -13.61
C LEU A 207 21.52 -5.55 -12.38
N LYS A 208 21.66 -6.20 -11.22
CA LYS A 208 22.12 -5.54 -9.99
C LYS A 208 23.51 -4.91 -10.12
N GLY A 209 24.42 -5.56 -10.86
CA GLY A 209 25.78 -5.06 -11.08
C GLY A 209 25.93 -4.05 -12.21
N LYS A 210 24.88 -3.83 -13.01
CA LYS A 210 24.95 -2.99 -14.23
C LYS A 210 24.38 -1.58 -14.06
N LYS A 211 23.80 -1.27 -12.90
CA LYS A 211 23.10 0.00 -12.66
C LYS A 211 24.06 1.06 -12.13
N THR A 212 24.64 1.81 -13.04
CA THR A 212 25.35 3.05 -12.73
C THR A 212 24.38 4.22 -12.71
N SER A 213 24.58 5.18 -11.81
CA SER A 213 23.80 6.43 -11.83
C SER A 213 24.16 7.22 -13.11
N PRO A 214 23.19 7.86 -13.80
CA PRO A 214 23.48 8.70 -14.97
C PRO A 214 24.49 9.81 -14.65
N ILE A 215 24.41 10.38 -13.44
CA ILE A 215 25.35 11.42 -13.00
C ILE A 215 26.75 10.85 -12.81
N GLU A 216 26.87 9.65 -12.24
CA GLU A 216 28.18 9.00 -12.05
C GLU A 216 28.83 8.63 -13.38
N GLN A 217 28.03 8.23 -14.37
CA GLN A 217 28.52 7.98 -15.73
C GLN A 217 29.03 9.27 -16.38
N LEU A 218 28.30 10.39 -16.23
CA LEU A 218 28.73 11.68 -16.78
C LEU A 218 30.01 12.23 -16.12
N VAL A 219 30.27 11.89 -14.86
CA VAL A 219 31.56 12.17 -14.21
C VAL A 219 32.67 11.34 -14.83
N LYS A 220 32.46 10.02 -15.02
CA LYS A 220 33.45 9.12 -15.66
C LYS A 220 33.76 9.54 -17.10
N ASP A 221 32.75 10.01 -17.82
CA ASP A 221 32.88 10.51 -19.19
C ASP A 221 33.48 11.93 -19.25
N ASN A 222 33.87 12.51 -18.11
CA ASN A 222 34.40 13.88 -17.97
C ASN A 222 33.47 14.97 -18.54
N VAL A 223 32.16 14.70 -18.62
CA VAL A 223 31.17 15.69 -19.06
C VAL A 223 30.89 16.69 -17.93
N ILE A 224 30.90 16.22 -16.68
CA ILE A 224 30.77 17.04 -15.47
C ILE A 224 31.85 16.66 -14.45
N THR A 225 32.16 17.57 -13.53
CA THR A 225 33.10 17.30 -12.43
C THR A 225 32.40 16.60 -11.26
N SER A 226 33.18 16.03 -10.33
CA SER A 226 32.64 15.48 -9.08
C SER A 226 31.89 16.53 -8.26
N GLU A 227 32.43 17.75 -8.18
CA GLU A 227 31.82 18.86 -7.47
C GLU A 227 30.47 19.26 -8.09
N GLN A 228 30.39 19.27 -9.43
CA GLN A 228 29.13 19.50 -10.15
C GLN A 228 28.12 18.38 -9.87
N ALA A 229 28.55 17.13 -9.82
CA ALA A 229 27.69 16.00 -9.46
C ALA A 229 27.15 16.11 -8.03
N ASP A 230 27.95 16.59 -7.08
CA ASP A 230 27.53 16.83 -5.70
C ASP A 230 26.53 17.98 -5.61
N ALA A 231 26.78 19.10 -6.31
CA ALA A 231 25.85 20.22 -6.40
C ALA A 231 24.49 19.80 -6.98
N ILE A 232 24.49 18.93 -8.00
CA ILE A 232 23.26 18.34 -8.55
C ILE A 232 22.54 17.50 -7.50
N ARG A 233 23.26 16.62 -6.79
CA ARG A 233 22.68 15.75 -5.75
C ARG A 233 22.06 16.58 -4.62
N ASP A 234 22.69 17.69 -4.28
CA ASP A 234 22.28 18.62 -3.24
C ASP A 234 21.05 19.43 -3.61
N ALA A 235 20.89 19.76 -4.90
CA ALA A 235 19.72 20.47 -5.41
C ALA A 235 18.48 19.58 -5.61
N MET A 236 18.65 18.24 -5.63
CA MET A 236 17.52 17.32 -5.74
C MET A 236 16.77 17.16 -4.41
N PRO A 237 15.41 17.07 -4.45
CA PRO A 237 14.61 16.84 -3.26
C PRO A 237 14.97 15.49 -2.63
N GLN A 238 15.47 15.53 -1.39
CA GLN A 238 15.85 14.33 -0.65
C GLN A 238 14.61 13.52 -0.30
N ARG A 239 14.68 12.18 -0.46
CA ARG A 239 13.67 11.30 0.14
C ARG A 239 13.76 11.46 1.64
N SER A 240 12.64 11.79 2.29
CA SER A 240 12.55 11.89 3.75
C SER A 240 13.18 10.64 4.39
N GLY A 241 14.29 10.83 5.12
CA GLY A 241 14.98 9.76 5.85
C GLY A 241 16.37 9.34 5.36
N GLN A 242 16.93 9.93 4.29
CA GLN A 242 18.37 9.79 4.00
C GLN A 242 19.12 11.00 4.58
N HIS A 243 19.92 10.78 5.63
CA HIS A 243 20.89 11.78 6.09
C HIS A 243 22.19 11.63 5.29
N ARG A 244 22.78 12.77 4.93
CA ARG A 244 24.13 12.87 4.36
C ARG A 244 25.10 12.21 5.35
N ARG A 245 25.76 11.15 4.90
CA ARG A 245 26.96 10.63 5.57
C ARG A 245 28.17 11.30 4.95
#